data_AF-A0A7D5MKV6-F1
#
_entry.id   AF-A0A7D5MKV6-F1
#
_cell.length_a   1.000
_cell.length_b   1.000
_cell.length_c   1.000
_cell.angle_alpha   90.00
_cell.angle_beta   90.00
_cell.angle_gamma   90.00
#
_symmetry.space_group_name_H-M   'P 1'
#
loop_
_entity.id
_entity.type
_entity.pdbx_description
1 polymer ?
#
loop_
_entity_poly.entity_id
_entity_poly.type
_entity_poly.pdbx_seq_one_letter_code
_entity_poly.pdbx_strand_id
1 'polypeptide(L)'
;MVTKKGKVYKFDDLNCMLNFYHSGFEEIPDFKFVQVIDFTQPEKLIDAQQAWYIKSENLRTPMASEVAAFETEESTQPFKKEWNGVLMSWGEIQTQFK
;
A
#
# COMPACT_ATOMS: atom_id res chain seq x y z
N MET A 1 -1.73 1.42 -10.01
CA MET A 1 -2.52 2.67 -10.15
C MET A 1 -3.03 2.84 -11.56
N VAL A 2 -4.21 3.44 -11.73
CA VAL A 2 -4.83 3.70 -13.04
C VAL A 2 -5.36 5.12 -13.09
N THR A 3 -4.99 5.88 -14.14
CA THR A 3 -5.48 7.25 -14.33
C THR A 3 -6.90 7.28 -14.90
N LYS A 4 -7.58 8.42 -14.81
CA LYS A 4 -8.89 8.67 -15.45
C LYS A 4 -8.85 8.47 -16.96
N LYS A 5 -7.67 8.65 -17.59
CA LYS A 5 -7.42 8.41 -19.02
C LYS A 5 -7.09 6.95 -19.36
N GLY A 6 -7.06 6.06 -18.35
CA GLY A 6 -6.81 4.63 -18.54
C GLY A 6 -5.34 4.22 -18.58
N LYS A 7 -4.39 5.11 -18.26
CA LYS A 7 -2.97 4.76 -18.16
C LYS A 7 -2.74 3.92 -16.90
N VAL A 8 -2.05 2.79 -17.05
CA VAL A 8 -1.77 1.85 -15.96
C VAL A 8 -0.32 1.97 -15.52
N TYR A 9 -0.12 2.16 -14.23
CA TYR A 9 1.17 2.12 -13.56
C TYR A 9 1.21 0.93 -12.61
N LYS A 10 2.25 0.10 -12.70
CA LYS A 10 2.47 -1.08 -11.86
C LYS A 10 3.74 -0.87 -11.06
N PHE A 11 3.73 -1.33 -9.82
CA PHE A 11 4.84 -1.22 -8.89
C PHE A 11 4.97 -2.55 -8.15
N ASP A 12 6.21 -2.94 -7.88
CA ASP A 12 6.51 -4.21 -7.20
C ASP A 12 6.40 -4.08 -5.68
N ASP A 13 6.41 -2.84 -5.16
CA ASP A 13 6.36 -2.57 -3.73
C ASP A 13 5.72 -1.19 -3.44
N LEU A 14 5.25 -1.01 -2.19
CA LEU A 14 4.49 0.16 -1.75
C LEU A 14 5.34 1.44 -1.75
N ASN A 15 6.63 1.35 -1.42
CA ASN A 15 7.52 2.51 -1.42
C ASN A 15 7.68 3.11 -2.83
N CYS A 16 7.87 2.29 -3.86
CA CYS A 16 7.93 2.73 -5.25
C CYS A 16 6.63 3.39 -5.68
N MET A 17 5.49 2.81 -5.28
CA MET A 17 4.17 3.37 -5.56
C MET A 17 3.98 4.75 -4.92
N LEU A 18 4.32 4.90 -3.64
CA LEU A 18 4.17 6.15 -2.89
C LEU A 18 5.13 7.24 -3.37
N ASN A 19 6.39 6.89 -3.65
CA ASN A 19 7.36 7.82 -4.24
C ASN A 19 6.85 8.38 -5.57
N PHE A 20 6.29 7.53 -6.44
CA PHE A 20 5.67 7.99 -7.67
C PHE A 20 4.44 8.86 -7.41
N TYR A 21 3.58 8.44 -6.48
CA TYR A 21 2.37 9.17 -6.10
C TYR A 21 2.66 10.57 -5.55
N HIS A 22 3.79 10.77 -4.85
CA HIS A 22 4.23 12.07 -4.33
C HIS A 22 5.12 12.87 -5.28
N SER A 23 5.61 12.28 -6.37
CA SER A 23 6.56 12.93 -7.30
C SER A 23 5.98 14.10 -8.09
N GLY A 24 4.65 14.21 -8.19
CA GLY A 24 3.97 15.19 -9.05
C GLY A 24 4.03 14.86 -10.55
N PHE A 25 4.53 13.67 -10.94
CA PHE A 25 4.53 13.24 -12.35
C PHE A 25 3.11 13.08 -12.92
N GLU A 26 2.17 12.63 -12.09
CA GLU A 26 0.73 12.66 -12.33
C GLU A 26 0.08 13.35 -11.14
N GLU A 27 -0.89 14.22 -11.39
CA GLU A 27 -1.63 14.90 -10.32
C GLU A 27 -2.52 13.89 -9.57
N ILE A 28 -2.56 13.97 -8.25
CA ILE A 28 -3.36 13.04 -7.42
C ILE A 28 -4.82 12.94 -7.89
N PRO A 29 -5.52 14.06 -8.22
CA PRO A 29 -6.88 14.01 -8.73
C PRO A 29 -7.06 13.28 -10.07
N ASP A 30 -5.98 13.01 -10.82
CA ASP A 30 -6.04 12.33 -12.12
C ASP A 30 -6.05 10.80 -11.99
N PHE A 31 -5.81 10.25 -10.79
CA PHE A 31 -6.00 8.83 -10.54
C PHE A 31 -7.48 8.47 -10.39
N LYS A 32 -7.92 7.45 -11.13
CA LYS A 32 -9.24 6.83 -10.95
C LYS A 32 -9.17 5.68 -9.94
N PHE A 33 -8.07 4.92 -9.96
CA PHE A 33 -7.85 3.80 -9.06
C PHE A 33 -6.43 3.86 -8.47
N VAL A 34 -6.35 3.88 -7.15
CA VAL A 34 -5.12 3.65 -6.39
C VAL A 34 -5.32 2.32 -5.67
N GLN A 35 -4.65 1.28 -6.15
CA GLN A 35 -4.90 -0.09 -5.72
C GLN A 35 -3.62 -0.76 -5.26
N VAL A 36 -3.74 -1.54 -4.19
CA VAL A 36 -2.70 -2.42 -3.63
C VAL A 36 -3.22 -3.85 -3.59
N ILE A 37 -2.32 -4.81 -3.47
CA ILE A 37 -2.67 -6.23 -3.34
C ILE A 37 -2.97 -6.52 -1.87
N ASP A 38 -4.07 -7.22 -1.60
CA ASP A 38 -4.35 -7.77 -0.27
C ASP A 38 -3.34 -8.88 0.05
N PHE A 39 -2.59 -8.72 1.13
CA PHE A 39 -1.59 -9.69 1.57
C PHE A 39 -2.20 -11.07 1.83
N THR A 40 -3.44 -11.14 2.32
CA THR A 40 -4.13 -12.40 2.62
C THR A 40 -4.69 -13.08 1.37
N GLN A 41 -4.89 -12.31 0.30
CA GLN A 41 -5.49 -12.76 -0.96
C GLN A 41 -4.73 -12.14 -2.15
N PRO A 42 -3.61 -12.75 -2.59
CA PRO A 42 -2.71 -12.15 -3.59
C PRO A 42 -3.35 -11.80 -4.95
N GLU A 43 -4.48 -12.41 -5.30
CA GLU A 43 -5.22 -12.13 -6.54
C GLU A 43 -6.18 -10.92 -6.42
N LYS A 44 -6.35 -10.38 -5.21
CA LYS A 44 -7.32 -9.34 -4.89
C LYS A 44 -6.64 -7.97 -4.82
N LEU A 45 -7.16 -7.05 -5.64
CA LEU A 45 -6.81 -5.63 -5.56
C LEU A 45 -7.83 -4.89 -4.70
N ILE A 46 -7.33 -4.11 -3.74
CA ILE A 46 -8.12 -3.30 -2.80
C ILE A 46 -7.77 -1.82 -2.96
N ASP A 47 -8.69 -0.94 -2.58
CA ASP A 47 -8.45 0.50 -2.58
C ASP A 47 -7.40 0.86 -1.52
N ALA A 48 -6.26 1.39 -1.96
CA ALA A 48 -5.14 1.74 -1.08
C ALA A 48 -5.54 2.77 -0.02
N GLN A 49 -6.51 3.64 -0.32
CA GLN A 49 -6.95 4.70 0.60
C GLN A 49 -7.82 4.17 1.75
N GLN A 50 -8.42 3.00 1.56
CA GLN A 50 -9.31 2.35 2.55
C GLN A 50 -8.65 1.13 3.20
N ALA A 51 -7.50 0.69 2.68
CA ALA A 51 -6.74 -0.42 3.21
C ALA A 51 -6.04 -0.09 4.54
N TRP A 52 -5.72 -1.15 5.27
CA TRP A 52 -4.89 -1.14 6.47
C TRP A 52 -3.51 -1.67 6.17
N TYR A 53 -2.51 -1.13 6.85
CA TYR A 53 -1.11 -1.46 6.60
C TYR A 53 -0.44 -1.95 7.87
N ILE A 54 0.37 -2.99 7.76
CA ILE A 54 1.31 -3.35 8.83
C ILE A 54 2.72 -3.09 8.33
N LYS A 55 3.46 -2.25 9.05
CA LYS A 55 4.91 -2.08 8.85
C LYS A 55 5.67 -2.88 9.90
N SER A 56 6.66 -3.66 9.47
CA SER A 56 7.53 -4.41 10.38
C SER A 56 8.86 -4.75 9.70
N GLU A 57 9.98 -4.53 10.39
CA GLU A 57 11.33 -4.95 9.94
C GLU A 57 11.43 -6.47 9.70
N ASN A 58 10.50 -7.26 10.25
CA ASN A 58 10.44 -8.70 10.01
C ASN A 58 9.81 -9.07 8.65
N LEU A 59 9.16 -8.11 7.96
CA LEU A 59 8.58 -8.30 6.64
C LEU A 59 9.62 -8.10 5.54
N ARG A 60 9.82 -9.12 4.70
CA ARG A 60 10.65 -9.02 3.51
C ARG A 60 9.78 -8.72 2.29
N THR A 61 9.88 -7.51 1.76
CA THR A 61 9.17 -7.08 0.55
C THR A 61 10.16 -6.88 -0.62
N PRO A 62 9.71 -6.92 -1.89
CA PRO A 62 10.59 -6.89 -3.07
C PRO A 62 11.56 -5.70 -3.11
N MET A 63 11.13 -4.54 -2.60
CA MET A 63 11.93 -3.31 -2.57
C MET A 63 12.11 -2.79 -1.14
N ALA A 64 12.05 -3.67 -0.14
CA ALA A 64 12.27 -3.35 1.28
C ALA A 64 11.42 -2.18 1.82
N SER A 65 10.16 -2.06 1.37
CA SER A 65 9.18 -1.20 2.06
C SER A 65 8.84 -1.72 3.46
N GLU A 66 8.94 -3.04 3.68
CA GLU A 66 8.59 -3.70 4.95
C GLU A 66 7.10 -3.54 5.31
N VAL A 67 6.24 -3.32 4.31
CA VAL A 67 4.81 -3.08 4.49
C VAL A 67 3.97 -4.15 3.80
N ALA A 68 2.97 -4.66 4.52
CA ALA A 68 1.89 -5.48 3.99
C ALA A 68 0.55 -4.74 4.07
N ALA A 69 -0.30 -4.89 3.05
CA ALA A 69 -1.61 -4.24 2.96
C ALA A 69 -2.74 -5.25 3.17
N PHE A 70 -3.84 -4.80 3.77
CA PHE A 70 -4.95 -5.61 4.24
C PHE A 70 -6.27 -4.90 3.96
N GLU A 71 -7.29 -5.65 3.55
CA GLU A 71 -8.60 -5.06 3.22
C GLU A 71 -9.32 -4.50 4.47
N THR A 72 -9.27 -5.23 5.57
CA THR A 72 -9.97 -4.86 6.81
C THR A 72 -9.03 -4.87 8.00
N GLU A 73 -9.35 -4.09 9.04
CA GLU A 73 -8.54 -4.03 10.25
C GLU A 73 -8.45 -5.39 10.94
N GLU A 74 -9.55 -6.16 10.93
CA GLU A 74 -9.62 -7.49 11.54
C GLU A 74 -8.63 -8.46 10.91
N SER A 75 -8.44 -8.38 9.59
CA SER A 75 -7.49 -9.24 8.87
C SER A 75 -6.03 -8.97 9.25
N THR A 76 -5.72 -7.82 9.88
CA THR A 76 -4.37 -7.48 10.37
C THR A 76 -4.03 -8.14 11.69
N GLN A 77 -5.02 -8.50 12.51
CA GLN A 77 -4.83 -8.96 13.90
C GLN A 77 -3.83 -10.11 14.07
N PRO A 78 -3.88 -11.21 13.28
CA PRO A 78 -2.91 -12.30 13.42
C PRO A 78 -1.49 -11.84 13.11
N PHE A 79 -1.32 -11.03 12.07
CA PHE A 79 -0.03 -10.60 11.55
C PHE A 79 0.62 -9.49 12.38
N LYS A 80 -0.19 -8.57 12.94
CA LYS A 80 0.29 -7.52 13.83
C LYS A 80 1.07 -8.11 15.01
N LYS A 81 0.51 -9.17 15.61
CA LYS A 81 1.12 -9.88 16.74
C LYS A 81 2.31 -10.72 16.29
N GLU A 82 2.17 -11.47 15.19
CA GLU A 82 3.22 -12.35 14.69
C GLU A 82 4.49 -11.59 14.30
N TRP A 83 4.34 -10.46 13.60
CA TRP A 83 5.47 -9.70 13.09
C TRP A 83 5.93 -8.57 14.02
N ASN A 84 5.29 -8.40 15.17
CA ASN A 84 5.49 -7.25 16.06
C ASN A 84 5.39 -5.92 15.27
N GLY A 85 4.42 -5.85 14.36
CA GLY A 85 4.28 -4.76 13.40
C GLY A 85 3.42 -3.61 13.89
N VAL A 86 3.63 -2.43 13.31
CA VAL A 86 2.85 -1.23 13.57
C VAL A 86 1.72 -1.15 12.55
N LEU A 87 0.49 -1.09 13.05
CA LEU A 87 -0.70 -0.86 12.23
C LEU A 87 -0.75 0.60 11.81
N MET A 88 -0.98 0.86 10.53
CA MET A 88 -1.04 2.20 9.93
C MET A 88 -2.22 2.30 8.98
N SER A 89 -2.84 3.47 8.95
CA SER A 89 -3.80 3.90 7.94
C SER A 89 -3.09 4.46 6.70
N TRP A 90 -3.86 4.77 5.65
CA TRP A 90 -3.34 5.40 4.44
C TRP A 90 -2.59 6.72 4.71
N GLY A 91 -3.13 7.60 5.55
CA GLY A 91 -2.47 8.88 5.85
C GLY A 91 -1.13 8.72 6.59
N GLU A 92 -1.06 7.73 7.49
CA GLU A 92 0.16 7.40 8.23
C GLU A 92 1.22 6.80 7.31
N ILE A 93 0.84 5.85 6.46
CA ILE A 93 1.81 5.23 5.54
C ILE A 93 2.32 6.21 4.50
N GLN A 94 1.49 7.14 4.02
CA GLN A 94 1.97 8.21 3.15
C GLN A 94 3.02 9.08 3.83
N THR A 95 2.84 9.40 5.12
CA THR A 95 3.80 10.21 5.88
C THR A 95 5.11 9.47 6.11
N GLN A 96 5.06 8.14 6.26
CA GLN A 96 6.24 7.29 6.46
C GLN A 96 7.21 7.26 5.26
N PHE A 97 6.73 7.56 4.05
CA PHE A 97 7.49 7.53 2.80
C PHE A 97 7.58 8.90 2.10
N LYS A 98 7.23 9.99 2.79
CA LYS A 98 7.29 11.36 2.26
C LYS A 98 8.62 12.04 2.55
#